data_AF-A0A8T4AAI1-F1
#
_entry.id   AF-A0A8T4AAI1-F1
#
_cell.length_a   1.000
_cell.length_b   1.000
_cell.length_c   1.000
_cell.angle_alpha   90.00
_cell.angle_beta   90.00
_cell.angle_gamma   90.00
#
_symmetry.space_group_name_H-M   'P 1'
#
loop_
_entity.id
_entity.type
_entity.pdbx_description
1 polymer ?
#
loop_
_entity_poly.entity_id
_entity_poly.type
_entity_poly.pdbx_seq_one_letter_code
_entity_poly.pdbx_strand_id
1 'polypeptide(L)' 'MQSYMREGLTVQIDNLPRVNGAALIFDDTNEKMYPIRVRPRFTWHGGESPSAVKIKKTEE' A
#
# COMPACT_ATOMS: atom_id res chain seq x y z
N MET A 1 -10.08 26.17 12.64
CA MET A 1 -9.02 25.26 12.17
C MET A 1 -9.31 25.02 10.71
N GLN A 2 -8.47 25.53 9.80
CA GLN A 2 -8.71 25.45 8.37
C GLN A 2 -8.09 24.15 7.86
N SER A 3 -8.92 23.22 7.37
CA SER A 3 -8.42 21.95 6.84
C SER A 3 -7.57 22.20 5.60
N TYR A 4 -6.41 21.55 5.52
CA TYR A 4 -5.52 21.60 4.36
C TYR A 4 -5.98 20.69 3.22
N MET A 5 -7.07 19.93 3.40
CA MET A 5 -7.71 19.14 2.36
C MET A 5 -8.39 20.07 1.35
N ARG A 6 -7.63 20.49 0.33
CA ARG A 6 -8.12 21.38 -0.74
C ARG A 6 -9.22 20.75 -1.59
N GLU A 7 -9.21 19.42 -1.70
CA GLU A 7 -10.11 18.64 -2.54
C GLU A 7 -10.67 17.46 -1.73
N GLY A 8 -11.88 17.02 -2.08
CA GLY A 8 -12.52 15.86 -1.46
C GLY A 8 -11.86 14.54 -1.87
N LEU A 9 -12.07 13.50 -1.05
CA LEU A 9 -11.56 12.14 -1.28
C LEU A 9 -11.91 11.62 -2.69
N THR A 10 -13.13 11.86 -3.15
CA THR A 10 -13.60 11.42 -4.47
C THR A 10 -12.73 11.95 -5.59
N VAL A 11 -12.43 13.25 -5.57
CA VAL A 11 -11.58 13.90 -6.59
C VAL A 11 -10.17 13.31 -6.59
N GLN A 12 -9.61 13.05 -5.40
CA GLN A 12 -8.28 12.45 -5.27
C GLN A 12 -8.24 11.00 -5.79
N ILE A 13 -9.28 10.20 -5.54
CA ILE A 13 -9.41 8.84 -6.08
C ILE A 13 -9.56 8.88 -7.60
N ASP A 14 -10.40 9.78 -8.12
CA ASP A 14 -10.63 9.91 -9.56
C ASP A 14 -9.35 10.34 -10.31
N ASN A 15 -8.50 11.13 -9.65
CA ASN A 15 -7.21 11.56 -10.17
C ASN A 15 -6.10 10.48 -10.11
N LEU A 16 -6.33 9.34 -9.45
CA LEU A 16 -5.32 8.27 -9.41
C LEU A 16 -5.13 7.63 -10.79
N PRO A 17 -3.88 7.32 -11.19
CA PRO A 17 -3.64 6.62 -12.44
C PRO A 17 -4.21 5.20 -12.38
N ARG A 18 -4.85 4.76 -13.48
CA ARG A 18 -5.38 3.39 -13.64
C ARG A 18 -4.26 2.37 -13.90
N VAL A 19 -3.36 2.24 -12.94
CA VAL A 19 -2.20 1.33 -12.98
C VAL A 19 -2.12 0.51 -11.71
N ASN A 20 -1.58 -0.70 -11.81
CA ASN A 20 -1.40 -1.57 -10.66
C ASN A 20 -0.55 -0.90 -9.58
N GLY A 21 -1.02 -1.03 -8.34
CA GLY A 21 -0.36 -0.51 -7.15
C GLY A 21 -0.56 0.99 -6.90
N ALA A 22 -1.39 1.69 -7.68
CA ALA A 22 -1.84 3.04 -7.33
C ALA A 22 -2.69 3.00 -6.05
N ALA A 23 -2.39 3.87 -5.10
CA ALA A 23 -3.09 3.96 -3.83
C ALA A 23 -3.05 5.39 -3.27
N LEU A 24 -3.90 5.66 -2.29
CA LEU A 24 -3.96 6.94 -1.56
C LEU A 24 -3.72 6.66 -0.07
N ILE A 25 -2.74 7.33 0.53
CA ILE A 25 -2.53 7.32 1.98
C ILE A 25 -3.32 8.46 2.60
N PHE A 26 -4.05 8.16 3.68
CA PHE A 26 -4.72 9.15 4.52
C PHE A 26 -3.91 9.36 5.81
N ASP A 27 -3.43 10.58 6.02
CA ASP A 27 -2.71 11.00 7.23
C ASP A 27 -3.66 11.81 8.11
N ASP A 28 -4.07 11.22 9.23
CA ASP A 28 -5.05 11.76 10.17
C ASP A 28 -4.51 12.95 10.97
N THR A 29 -3.20 12.98 11.21
CA THR A 29 -2.53 13.97 12.04
C THR A 29 -2.30 15.24 11.25
N ASN A 30 -1.91 15.10 9.99
CA ASN A 30 -1.66 16.24 9.11
C ASN A 30 -2.86 16.64 8.25
N GLU A 31 -3.96 15.87 8.30
CA GLU A 31 -5.12 15.99 7.41
C GLU A 31 -4.71 16.07 5.94
N LYS A 32 -3.83 15.15 5.52
CA LYS A 32 -3.27 15.13 4.16
C LYS A 32 -3.51 13.80 3.48
N MET A 33 -3.70 13.88 2.16
CA MET A 33 -3.80 12.72 1.29
C MET A 33 -2.56 12.67 0.40
N TYR A 34 -1.91 11.50 0.34
CA TYR A 34 -0.72 11.29 -0.49
C TYR A 34 -0.97 10.20 -1.52
N PRO A 35 -0.98 10.53 -2.82
CA PRO A 35 -1.02 9.52 -3.87
C PRO A 35 0.32 8.80 -3.94
N ILE A 36 0.29 7.47 -3.92
CA ILE A 36 1.48 6.62 -3.99
C ILE A 36 1.31 5.59 -5.10
N ARG A 37 2.43 5.01 -5.51
CA ARG A 37 2.45 3.79 -6.32
C ARG A 37 3.35 2.74 -5.69
N VAL A 38 2.75 1.68 -5.17
CA VAL A 38 3.47 0.54 -4.63
C VAL A 38 3.83 -0.40 -5.76
N ARG A 39 5.12 -0.66 -5.98
CA ARG A 39 5.56 -1.76 -6.85
C ARG A 39 5.56 -3.05 -6.04
N PRO A 40 4.80 -4.09 -6.43
CA PRO A 40 4.93 -5.40 -5.83
C PRO A 40 6.38 -5.87 -5.95
N ARG A 41 7.01 -6.18 -4.81
CA ARG A 41 8.36 -6.76 -4.80
C ARG A 41 8.19 -8.25 -5.02
N PHE A 42 8.66 -8.76 -6.16
CA PHE A 42 8.94 -10.18 -6.30
C PHE A 42 10.14 -10.49 -5.41
N THR A 43 9.88 -10.90 -4.17
CA THR A 43 10.93 -11.50 -3.34
C THR A 43 10.99 -12.98 -3.66
N TRP A 44 12.18 -13.58 -3.63
CA TRP A 44 12.36 -15.00 -3.92
C TRP A 44 11.53 -15.92 -3.00
N HIS A 45 11.20 -15.43 -1.80
CA HIS A 45 10.32 -16.07 -0.82
C HIS A 45 8.87 -15.53 -0.82
N GLY A 46 8.46 -14.69 -1.78
CA GLY A 46 7.06 -14.24 -1.89
C GLY A 46 6.51 -13.44 -0.71
N GLY A 47 7.38 -12.91 0.17
CA GLY A 47 7.00 -12.25 1.42
C GLY A 47 7.05 -13.15 2.65
N GLU A 48 7.44 -14.42 2.51
CA GLU A 48 7.70 -15.33 3.63
C GLU A 48 9.04 -14.99 4.30
N SER A 49 9.12 -15.19 5.63
CA SER A 49 10.36 -15.03 6.38
C SER A 49 11.38 -16.09 5.94
N PRO A 50 12.64 -15.73 5.65
CA PRO A 50 13.66 -16.71 5.28
C PRO A 50 13.89 -17.67 6.45
N SER A 51 13.55 -18.95 6.26
CA SER A 51 13.87 -20.01 7.22
C SER A 51 15.13 -20.75 6.80
N ALA A 52 16.13 -20.75 7.68
CA ALA A 52 17.33 -21.59 7.50
C ALA A 52 17.03 -23.09 7.71
N VAL A 53 15.89 -23.42 8.34
CA VAL A 53 15.50 -24.79 8.67
C VAL A 53 14.42 -25.26 7.70
N LYS A 54 14.67 -26.40 7.03
CA LYS A 54 13.66 -27.04 6.18
C LYS A 54 12.51 -27.53 7.06
N ILE A 55 11.36 -26.88 6.99
CA ILE A 55 10.14 -27.34 7.66
C ILE A 55 9.76 -28.66 7.02
N LYS A 56 9.75 -29.75 7.80
CA LYS A 56 9.16 -31.02 7.35
C LYS A 56 7.66 -30.78 7.20
N LYS A 57 7.12 -30.97 5.99
CA LYS A 57 5.67 -31.05 5.81
C LYS A 57 5.19 -32.25 6.64
N THR A 58 4.40 -32.00 7.67
CA THR A 58 3.60 -33.06 8.27
C THR A 58 2.50 -33.35 7.27
N GLU A 59 2.53 -34.54 6.68
CA GLU A 59 1.44 -35.03 5.83
C GLU A 59 0.22 -35.26 6.74
N GLU A 60 -0.86 -34.52 6.49
CA GLU A 60 -2.21 -34.81 7.00
C GLU A 60 -2.89 -35.86 6.11
#